data_AF-A0A966R5B6-F1
#
_entry.id   AF-A0A966R5B6-F1
#
_cell.length_a   1.000
_cell.length_b   1.000
_cell.length_c   1.000
_cell.angle_alpha   90.00
_cell.angle_beta   90.00
_cell.angle_gamma   90.00
#
_symmetry.space_group_name_H-M   'P 1'
#
loop_
_entity.id
_entity.type
_entity.pdbx_description
1 polymer ?
#
loop_
_entity_poly.entity_id
_entity_poly.type
_entity_poly.pdbx_seq_one_letter_code
_entity_poly.pdbx_strand_id
1 'polypeptide(L)'
;MTSLARFTESPWRADHPSFQQSDLAVRPAPEYASSEVLLSALYRRIGLSDVGEKSVPVNGRDLLKRVKAGKVPPSAALSSEEWSRVLQGSLESPKLPNQSNKRFLQLIPLVPEVARYSGSARLAGNPWSPGDLIERMVLLGSSSKSEADALWTRVFEALAVTSDDDVWARWLESELGSWRPPSHIQFSYQELKHPWPADFVGSDGGSLQFPAKQFVKDLDAVISVKAKMTRRQWVSLLEAVLRIASVAHVMWLSDVTQRAWSFVLSALRGDQDPAAPARAPAVKPVYPEDIGYFPYGRAAMDQAKVLVSRYLHARLGLNATLWGLAEIGQPFEQPLSSQAAFDRLLESVSRHQAELGRISVLETWQLLREAESRTLSCSQGIGSNMLEFVRHCIGQRQTTRDVLRGYDQGYSIRKRTNDARARWVVGLGPVSVIAMTHCCLHETGGARSVHRLCDHLARYGILIGRDEVASSDLGQKLRLLGLVLDSPDAESGVLVLPPFPPSNASIAPPQA
;
A
#
# COMPACT_ATOMS: atom_id res chain seq x y z
N MET A 1 -11.24 37.30 -2.49
CA MET A 1 -11.40 36.01 -3.19
C MET A 1 -11.90 34.99 -2.18
N THR A 2 -13.08 34.40 -2.39
CA THR A 2 -13.64 33.44 -1.43
C THR A 2 -12.84 32.14 -1.44
N SER A 3 -12.94 31.34 -0.37
CA SER A 3 -12.24 30.06 -0.27
C SER A 3 -12.70 29.06 -1.33
N LEU A 4 -14.00 29.07 -1.69
CA LEU A 4 -14.53 28.28 -2.81
C LEU A 4 -13.95 28.73 -4.16
N ALA A 5 -13.82 30.04 -4.41
CA ALA A 5 -13.22 30.54 -5.64
C ALA A 5 -11.76 30.06 -5.79
N ARG A 6 -10.97 30.10 -4.70
CA ARG A 6 -9.60 29.57 -4.70
C ARG A 6 -9.57 28.06 -4.98
N PHE A 7 -10.54 27.31 -4.46
CA PHE A 7 -10.67 25.89 -4.75
C PHE A 7 -10.98 25.65 -6.23
N THR A 8 -11.92 26.40 -6.81
CA THR A 8 -12.29 26.26 -8.23
C THR A 8 -11.11 26.51 -9.18
N GLU A 9 -10.20 27.42 -8.85
CA GLU A 9 -9.00 27.68 -9.65
C GLU A 9 -7.91 26.62 -9.52
N SER A 10 -7.87 25.89 -8.41
CA SER A 10 -6.80 24.92 -8.12
C SER A 10 -7.32 23.75 -7.28
N PRO A 11 -8.25 22.95 -7.82
CA PRO A 11 -9.04 21.98 -7.05
C PRO A 11 -8.22 20.84 -6.47
N TRP A 12 -7.05 20.55 -7.06
CA TRP A 12 -6.14 19.49 -6.58
C TRP A 12 -5.11 19.97 -5.54
N ARG A 13 -5.08 21.27 -5.24
CA ARG A 13 -4.13 21.88 -4.27
C ARG A 13 -4.83 22.52 -3.08
N ALA A 14 -6.12 22.82 -3.19
CA ALA A 14 -6.89 23.57 -2.20
C ALA A 14 -7.97 22.69 -1.54
N ASP A 15 -7.59 21.48 -1.10
CA ASP A 15 -8.51 20.64 -0.32
C ASP A 15 -8.93 21.36 0.98
N HIS A 16 -10.18 21.19 1.37
CA HIS A 16 -10.71 21.65 2.64
C HIS A 16 -10.02 20.92 3.80
N PRO A 17 -9.67 21.59 4.93
CA PRO A 17 -9.01 20.96 6.07
C PRO A 17 -9.69 19.68 6.58
N SER A 18 -11.01 19.69 6.71
CA SER A 18 -11.83 18.54 7.12
C SER A 18 -11.68 17.30 6.24
N PHE A 19 -11.45 17.50 4.93
CA PHE A 19 -11.10 16.40 4.02
C PHE A 19 -9.62 16.05 4.12
N GLN A 20 -8.75 17.07 4.17
CA GLN A 20 -7.30 16.89 4.12
C GLN A 20 -6.72 16.22 5.38
N GLN A 21 -7.36 16.42 6.53
CA GLN A 21 -7.00 15.88 7.84
C GLN A 21 -7.75 14.57 8.16
N SER A 22 -8.66 14.13 7.30
CA SER A 22 -9.37 12.87 7.46
C SER A 22 -8.40 11.68 7.43
N ASP A 23 -8.57 10.77 8.38
CA ASP A 23 -7.88 9.48 8.42
C ASP A 23 -8.26 8.58 7.24
N LEU A 24 -9.39 8.86 6.60
CA LEU A 24 -9.93 8.16 5.43
C LEU A 24 -9.57 8.84 4.10
N ALA A 25 -8.75 9.90 4.12
CA ALA A 25 -8.25 10.53 2.91
C ALA A 25 -7.02 9.79 2.35
N VAL A 26 -6.97 9.65 1.01
CA VAL A 26 -5.78 9.20 0.29
C VAL A 26 -4.72 10.32 0.33
N ARG A 27 -3.80 10.28 1.30
CA ARG A 27 -2.80 11.34 1.55
C ARG A 27 -1.44 10.80 2.03
N PRO A 28 -0.32 11.31 1.47
CA PRO A 28 -0.26 12.02 0.20
C PRO A 28 -0.80 11.15 -0.92
N ALA A 29 -1.21 11.75 -2.04
CA ALA A 29 -1.65 10.98 -3.17
C ALA A 29 -0.51 10.06 -3.66
N PRO A 30 -0.74 8.74 -3.78
CA PRO A 30 0.29 7.81 -4.22
C PRO A 30 0.83 8.18 -5.60
N GLU A 31 2.13 7.93 -5.77
CA GLU A 31 2.85 8.07 -7.02
C GLU A 31 3.60 6.77 -7.32
N TYR A 32 4.42 6.75 -8.36
CA TYR A 32 5.30 5.62 -8.66
C TYR A 32 5.97 5.04 -7.40
N ALA A 33 5.71 3.77 -7.12
CA ALA A 33 6.41 2.97 -6.14
C ALA A 33 6.46 1.51 -6.61
N SER A 34 7.65 0.90 -6.53
CA SER A 34 7.81 -0.56 -6.60
C SER A 34 7.87 -1.14 -5.18
N SER A 35 7.89 -2.46 -4.98
CA SER A 35 8.11 -2.99 -3.60
C SER A 35 9.37 -2.43 -2.97
N GLU A 36 10.45 -2.34 -3.75
CA GLU A 36 11.73 -1.87 -3.25
C GLU A 36 11.63 -0.45 -2.71
N VAL A 37 10.81 0.39 -3.36
CA VAL A 37 10.49 1.75 -2.91
C VAL A 37 9.63 1.72 -1.65
N LEU A 38 8.64 0.83 -1.54
CA LEU A 38 7.83 0.67 -0.32
C LEU A 38 8.72 0.29 0.88
N LEU A 39 9.52 -0.76 0.74
CA LEU A 39 10.37 -1.27 1.82
C LEU A 39 11.48 -0.28 2.18
N SER A 40 12.09 0.38 1.20
CA SER A 40 13.08 1.44 1.48
C SER A 40 12.45 2.62 2.23
N ALA A 41 11.23 3.02 1.87
CA ALA A 41 10.53 4.09 2.56
C ALA A 41 10.11 3.67 3.98
N LEU A 42 9.77 2.40 4.20
CA LEU A 42 9.53 1.85 5.53
C LEU A 42 10.78 1.91 6.41
N TYR A 43 11.95 1.47 5.91
CA TYR A 43 13.22 1.61 6.63
C TYR A 43 13.49 3.07 7.02
N ARG A 44 13.29 4.00 6.09
CA ARG A 44 13.48 5.43 6.39
C ARG A 44 12.51 5.92 7.47
N ARG A 45 11.25 5.54 7.36
CA ARG A 45 10.20 5.97 8.29
C ARG A 45 10.43 5.46 9.70
N ILE A 46 10.84 4.20 9.83
CA ILE A 46 10.95 3.50 11.11
C ILE A 46 12.32 3.62 11.77
N GLY A 47 13.38 3.98 11.02
CA GLY A 47 14.70 4.06 11.63
C GLY A 47 15.81 4.89 10.99
N LEU A 48 15.55 5.65 9.91
CA LEU A 48 16.53 6.60 9.35
C LEU A 48 15.98 8.03 9.35
N SER A 49 15.81 8.60 10.54
CA SER A 49 15.14 9.90 10.71
C SER A 49 15.85 11.08 10.05
N ASP A 50 17.14 10.95 9.76
CA ASP A 50 17.98 11.91 9.06
C ASP A 50 17.88 11.80 7.52
N VAL A 51 17.19 10.79 6.99
CA VAL A 51 17.06 10.55 5.55
C VAL A 51 15.63 10.78 5.09
N GLY A 52 15.37 11.94 4.50
CA GLY A 52 14.13 12.21 3.76
C GLY A 52 14.16 11.66 2.33
N GLU A 53 12.99 11.39 1.74
CA GLU A 53 12.86 10.91 0.36
C GLU A 53 13.63 11.74 -0.67
N LYS A 54 13.69 13.06 -0.46
CA LYS A 54 14.37 14.02 -1.34
C LYS A 54 15.90 13.88 -1.33
N SER A 55 16.51 13.43 -0.23
CA SER A 55 17.97 13.32 -0.13
C SER A 55 18.50 12.01 -0.73
N VAL A 56 17.67 10.96 -0.81
CA VAL A 56 18.07 9.62 -1.30
C VAL A 56 18.77 9.65 -2.67
N PRO A 57 18.24 10.32 -3.72
CA PRO A 57 18.93 10.38 -5.03
C PRO A 57 20.26 11.14 -4.99
N VAL A 58 20.43 12.08 -4.06
CA VAL A 58 21.70 12.80 -3.85
C VAL A 58 22.71 11.85 -3.22
N ASN A 59 22.32 11.22 -2.10
CA ASN A 59 23.14 10.25 -1.37
C ASN A 59 23.65 9.12 -2.29
N GLY A 60 22.78 8.54 -3.13
CA GLY A 60 23.16 7.49 -4.07
C GLY A 60 24.16 7.95 -5.13
N ARG A 61 24.03 9.19 -5.63
CA ARG A 61 25.00 9.77 -6.57
C ARG A 61 26.35 10.04 -5.90
N ASP A 62 26.33 10.51 -4.67
CA ASP A 62 27.55 10.81 -3.91
C ASP A 62 28.30 9.53 -3.52
N LEU A 63 27.58 8.46 -3.15
CA LEU A 63 28.17 7.13 -2.97
C LEU A 63 28.88 6.68 -4.26
N LEU A 64 28.18 6.67 -5.40
CA LEU A 64 28.78 6.26 -6.68
C LEU A 64 29.97 7.13 -7.08
N LYS A 65 29.95 8.44 -6.78
CA LYS A 65 31.07 9.34 -7.05
C LYS A 65 32.29 8.98 -6.19
N ARG A 66 32.10 8.68 -4.91
CA ARG A 66 33.18 8.26 -4.00
C ARG A 66 33.80 6.93 -4.43
N VAL A 67 32.96 5.95 -4.78
CA VAL A 67 33.40 4.64 -5.30
C VAL A 67 34.20 4.79 -6.60
N LYS A 68 33.76 5.63 -7.53
CA LYS A 68 34.52 5.88 -8.77
C LYS A 68 35.82 6.63 -8.55
N ALA A 69 35.90 7.45 -7.52
CA ALA A 69 37.10 8.19 -7.17
C ALA A 69 38.14 7.35 -6.39
N GLY A 70 37.85 6.06 -6.12
CA GLY A 70 38.75 5.19 -5.35
C GLY A 70 38.89 5.58 -3.87
N LYS A 71 37.97 6.40 -3.34
CA LYS A 71 38.02 6.89 -1.96
C LYS A 71 37.43 5.85 -1.00
N VAL A 72 38.22 4.80 -0.72
CA VAL A 72 37.84 3.70 0.16
C VAL A 72 37.87 4.17 1.63
N PRO A 73 36.77 4.00 2.39
CA PRO A 73 36.77 4.24 3.83
C PRO A 73 37.75 3.33 4.58
N PRO A 74 38.42 3.78 5.66
CA PRO A 74 39.36 2.94 6.41
C PRO A 74 38.76 1.65 6.99
N SER A 75 37.46 1.64 7.27
CA SER A 75 36.73 0.49 7.83
C SER A 75 36.03 -0.37 6.78
N ALA A 76 36.18 -0.06 5.48
CA ALA A 76 35.59 -0.87 4.42
C ALA A 76 36.38 -2.17 4.24
N ALA A 77 35.65 -3.28 4.05
CA ALA A 77 36.26 -4.58 3.82
C ALA A 77 36.68 -4.79 2.36
N LEU A 78 36.06 -4.07 1.42
CA LEU A 78 36.31 -4.19 -0.01
C LEU A 78 37.06 -2.99 -0.58
N SER A 79 37.84 -3.25 -1.64
CA SER A 79 38.33 -2.18 -2.49
C SER A 79 37.18 -1.50 -3.23
N SER A 80 37.44 -0.29 -3.74
CA SER A 80 36.45 0.48 -4.50
C SER A 80 35.93 -0.25 -5.74
N GLU A 81 36.80 -1.03 -6.39
CA GLU A 81 36.44 -1.80 -7.59
C GLU A 81 35.51 -2.96 -7.25
N GLU A 82 35.87 -3.75 -6.24
CA GLU A 82 35.05 -4.86 -5.75
C GLU A 82 33.69 -4.37 -5.25
N TRP A 83 33.67 -3.27 -4.51
CA TRP A 83 32.43 -2.67 -4.05
C TRP A 83 31.57 -2.16 -5.22
N SER A 84 32.18 -1.58 -6.25
CA SER A 84 31.46 -1.22 -7.48
C SER A 84 30.81 -2.44 -8.14
N ARG A 85 31.48 -3.61 -8.14
CA ARG A 85 30.91 -4.86 -8.68
C ARG A 85 29.74 -5.38 -7.85
N VAL A 86 29.78 -5.22 -6.53
CA VAL A 86 28.66 -5.59 -5.64
C VAL A 86 27.45 -4.68 -5.90
N LEU A 87 27.67 -3.36 -5.94
CA LEU A 87 26.61 -2.36 -6.18
C LEU A 87 25.96 -2.50 -7.56
N GLN A 88 26.74 -2.81 -8.60
CA GLN A 88 26.26 -2.92 -10.00
C GLN A 88 26.04 -4.36 -10.45
N GLY A 89 26.10 -5.31 -9.53
CA GLY A 89 25.93 -6.74 -9.76
C GLY A 89 24.89 -7.30 -8.81
N SER A 90 25.34 -7.83 -7.68
CA SER A 90 24.50 -8.58 -6.72
C SER A 90 23.37 -7.74 -6.11
N LEU A 91 23.56 -6.44 -5.96
CA LEU A 91 22.55 -5.54 -5.37
C LEU A 91 21.77 -4.74 -6.39
N GLU A 92 22.12 -4.76 -7.67
CA GLU A 92 21.43 -3.93 -8.66
C GLU A 92 20.04 -4.50 -8.96
N SER A 93 19.01 -3.67 -8.80
CA SER A 93 17.67 -4.05 -9.20
C SER A 93 17.49 -3.93 -10.73
N PRO A 94 16.75 -4.84 -11.40
CA PRO A 94 16.65 -4.84 -12.87
C PRO A 94 15.97 -3.58 -13.44
N LYS A 95 16.66 -2.73 -14.18
CA LYS A 95 16.06 -1.50 -14.74
C LYS A 95 14.83 -1.77 -15.61
N LEU A 96 13.83 -0.89 -15.54
CA LEU A 96 12.70 -0.93 -16.48
C LEU A 96 13.19 -0.61 -17.91
N PRO A 97 12.50 -1.07 -18.97
CA PRO A 97 12.92 -0.86 -20.36
C PRO A 97 13.19 0.60 -20.73
N ASN A 98 12.44 1.53 -20.14
CA ASN A 98 12.56 2.97 -20.42
C ASN A 98 13.51 3.71 -19.45
N GLN A 99 14.15 3.02 -18.51
CA GLN A 99 15.05 3.61 -17.50
C GLN A 99 16.54 3.48 -17.87
N SER A 100 16.87 2.85 -19.00
CA SER A 100 18.23 2.43 -19.37
C SER A 100 19.30 3.54 -19.41
N ASN A 101 18.92 4.81 -19.56
CA ASN A 101 19.88 5.93 -19.67
C ASN A 101 20.07 6.78 -18.40
N LYS A 102 19.24 6.62 -17.36
CA LYS A 102 19.39 7.44 -16.13
C LYS A 102 20.35 6.75 -15.16
N ARG A 103 21.51 7.38 -14.93
CA ARG A 103 22.55 6.94 -13.97
C ARG A 103 22.11 7.17 -12.52
N PHE A 104 21.09 6.46 -12.05
CA PHE A 104 20.74 6.43 -10.64
C PHE A 104 20.90 5.03 -10.07
N LEU A 105 21.32 4.97 -8.81
CA LEU A 105 21.59 3.74 -8.08
C LEU A 105 20.26 3.12 -7.65
N GLN A 106 19.88 1.98 -8.25
CA GLN A 106 18.71 1.22 -7.83
C GLN A 106 19.15 -0.09 -7.19
N LEU A 107 18.93 -0.21 -5.89
CA LEU A 107 19.39 -1.34 -5.10
C LEU A 107 18.22 -2.09 -4.47
N ILE A 108 18.44 -3.39 -4.28
CA ILE A 108 17.56 -4.26 -3.48
C ILE A 108 17.67 -3.84 -2.01
N PRO A 109 16.57 -3.46 -1.33
CA PRO A 109 16.59 -3.01 0.06
C PRO A 109 16.70 -4.19 1.03
N LEU A 110 17.78 -4.95 0.92
CA LEU A 110 18.01 -6.14 1.74
C LEU A 110 18.25 -5.75 3.21
N VAL A 111 18.97 -4.66 3.46
CA VAL A 111 19.33 -4.16 4.79
C VAL A 111 19.00 -2.66 4.92
N PRO A 112 18.79 -2.14 6.14
CA PRO A 112 18.39 -0.75 6.35
C PRO A 112 19.29 0.28 5.65
N GLU A 113 20.61 0.13 5.72
CA GLU A 113 21.53 1.13 5.15
C GLU A 113 21.42 1.27 3.62
N VAL A 114 20.85 0.29 2.91
CA VAL A 114 20.55 0.44 1.46
C VAL A 114 19.56 1.58 1.22
N ALA A 115 18.56 1.73 2.10
CA ALA A 115 17.49 2.72 1.96
C ALA A 115 17.99 4.17 2.08
N ARG A 116 19.22 4.38 2.54
CA ARG A 116 19.89 5.70 2.54
C ARG A 116 20.26 6.17 1.15
N TYR A 117 20.57 5.23 0.26
CA TYR A 117 21.16 5.48 -1.06
C TYR A 117 20.23 5.18 -2.22
N SER A 118 19.14 4.44 -1.97
CA SER A 118 18.24 3.96 -3.02
C SER A 118 16.77 3.88 -2.60
N GLY A 119 15.90 3.60 -3.58
CA GLY A 119 14.48 3.31 -3.36
C GLY A 119 13.62 4.52 -3.04
N SER A 120 13.86 5.68 -3.67
CA SER A 120 12.93 6.82 -3.64
C SER A 120 11.92 6.78 -4.80
N ALA A 121 10.72 7.34 -4.57
CA ALA A 121 9.67 7.39 -5.59
C ALA A 121 10.04 8.26 -6.81
N ARG A 122 10.82 9.33 -6.59
CA ARG A 122 11.30 10.26 -7.61
C ARG A 122 12.76 10.62 -7.40
N LEU A 123 13.45 10.94 -8.50
CA LEU A 123 14.85 11.38 -8.48
C LEU A 123 15.03 12.88 -8.17
N ALA A 124 13.94 13.65 -8.14
CA ALA A 124 13.95 15.10 -7.94
C ALA A 124 12.59 15.60 -7.40
N GLY A 125 12.56 16.85 -6.95
CA GLY A 125 11.35 17.51 -6.43
C GLY A 125 11.07 17.15 -4.98
N ASN A 126 9.79 16.98 -4.65
CA ASN A 126 9.31 16.51 -3.35
C ASN A 126 8.65 15.14 -3.57
N PRO A 127 9.41 14.04 -3.44
CA PRO A 127 8.88 12.71 -3.67
C PRO A 127 7.88 12.36 -2.56
N TRP A 128 6.85 11.60 -2.92
CA TRP A 128 5.97 10.95 -1.95
C TRP A 128 6.76 9.95 -1.09
N SER A 129 6.38 9.83 0.20
CA SER A 129 6.89 8.83 1.15
C SER A 129 5.86 7.70 1.34
N PRO A 130 6.06 6.53 0.73
CA PRO A 130 5.20 5.36 1.02
C PRO A 130 5.30 4.86 2.47
N GLY A 131 6.38 5.19 3.19
CA GLY A 131 6.51 4.87 4.60
C GLY A 131 5.40 5.51 5.44
N ASP A 132 4.93 6.71 5.05
CA ASP A 132 3.80 7.37 5.70
C ASP A 132 2.49 6.61 5.49
N LEU A 133 2.29 6.01 4.32
CA LEU A 133 1.13 5.16 4.05
C LEU A 133 1.15 3.90 4.92
N ILE A 134 2.31 3.23 5.01
CA ILE A 134 2.46 2.02 5.82
C ILE A 134 2.22 2.32 7.31
N GLU A 135 2.76 3.43 7.82
CA GLU A 135 2.51 3.86 9.20
C GLU A 135 1.02 4.10 9.45
N ARG A 136 0.34 4.82 8.55
CA ARG A 136 -1.10 5.06 8.66
C ARG A 136 -1.90 3.76 8.64
N MET A 137 -1.49 2.78 7.84
CA MET A 137 -2.14 1.46 7.83
C MET A 137 -1.93 0.71 9.14
N VAL A 138 -0.77 0.82 9.78
CA VAL A 138 -0.54 0.25 11.12
C VAL A 138 -1.46 0.91 12.14
N LEU A 139 -1.55 2.23 12.14
CA LEU A 139 -2.43 2.98 13.05
C LEU A 139 -3.91 2.65 12.85
N LEU A 140 -4.39 2.66 11.60
CA LEU A 140 -5.78 2.37 11.26
C LEU A 140 -6.16 0.90 11.50
N GLY A 141 -5.22 -0.02 11.27
CA GLY A 141 -5.47 -1.46 11.36
C GLY A 141 -5.46 -2.01 12.78
N SER A 142 -4.79 -1.32 13.71
CA SER A 142 -4.63 -1.76 15.10
C SER A 142 -5.86 -1.45 15.95
N SER A 143 -6.12 -2.27 16.98
CA SER A 143 -7.29 -2.07 17.87
C SER A 143 -7.07 -0.98 18.90
N SER A 144 -5.80 -0.66 19.20
CA SER A 144 -5.42 0.41 20.13
C SER A 144 -4.07 1.02 19.76
N LYS A 145 -3.79 2.23 20.30
CA LYS A 145 -2.48 2.88 20.13
C LYS A 145 -1.34 2.01 20.67
N SER A 146 -1.57 1.33 21.81
CA SER A 146 -0.58 0.44 22.40
C SER A 146 -0.28 -0.77 21.51
N GLU A 147 -1.29 -1.37 20.87
CA GLU A 147 -1.07 -2.43 19.89
C GLU A 147 -0.31 -1.94 18.66
N ALA A 148 -0.64 -0.74 18.17
CA ALA A 148 0.06 -0.11 17.06
C ALA A 148 1.55 0.12 17.39
N ASP A 149 1.84 0.67 18.57
CA ASP A 149 3.22 0.89 19.05
C ASP A 149 3.97 -0.42 19.22
N ALA A 150 3.34 -1.44 19.82
CA ALA A 150 3.95 -2.74 20.00
C ALA A 150 4.27 -3.42 18.66
N LEU A 151 3.35 -3.36 17.69
CA LEU A 151 3.60 -3.88 16.35
C LEU A 151 4.71 -3.08 15.65
N TRP A 152 4.69 -1.75 15.76
CA TRP A 152 5.71 -0.90 15.14
C TRP A 152 7.11 -1.22 15.68
N THR A 153 7.26 -1.42 16.99
CA THR A 153 8.51 -1.89 17.60
C THR A 153 8.94 -3.25 17.04
N ARG A 154 8.02 -4.23 16.95
CA ARG A 154 8.34 -5.55 16.35
C ARG A 154 8.76 -5.45 14.89
N VAL A 155 8.16 -4.55 14.11
CA VAL A 155 8.54 -4.28 12.72
C VAL A 155 9.96 -3.71 12.67
N PHE A 156 10.29 -2.76 13.54
CA PHE A 156 11.65 -2.20 13.64
C PHE A 156 12.68 -3.29 13.95
N GLU A 157 12.41 -4.11 14.97
CA GLU A 157 13.30 -5.20 15.39
C GLU A 157 13.49 -6.23 14.27
N ALA A 158 12.41 -6.60 13.58
CA ALA A 158 12.48 -7.53 12.45
C ALA A 158 13.27 -6.93 11.27
N LEU A 159 13.15 -5.62 11.03
CA LEU A 159 13.89 -4.91 9.99
C LEU A 159 15.34 -4.63 10.36
N ALA A 160 15.70 -4.60 11.65
CA ALA A 160 17.11 -4.51 12.04
C ALA A 160 17.89 -5.74 11.55
N VAL A 161 19.19 -5.54 11.30
CA VAL A 161 20.13 -6.64 11.04
C VAL A 161 20.75 -7.04 12.37
N THR A 162 20.54 -8.27 12.80
CA THR A 162 21.06 -8.80 14.07
C THR A 162 22.09 -9.90 13.83
N SER A 163 22.62 -10.50 14.90
CA SER A 163 23.50 -11.67 14.84
C SER A 163 22.85 -12.89 14.19
N ASP A 164 21.50 -12.96 14.23
CA ASP A 164 20.72 -14.10 13.76
C ASP A 164 20.43 -14.04 12.25
N ASP A 165 20.64 -12.87 11.64
CA ASP A 165 20.58 -12.71 10.19
C ASP A 165 21.78 -13.42 9.51
N ASP A 166 21.58 -13.84 8.26
CA ASP A 166 22.61 -14.53 7.49
C ASP A 166 23.88 -13.68 7.30
N VAL A 167 25.01 -14.36 7.07
CA VAL A 167 26.34 -13.73 6.97
C VAL A 167 26.36 -12.63 5.91
N TRP A 168 25.63 -12.81 4.81
CA TRP A 168 25.57 -11.84 3.72
C TRP A 168 24.87 -10.55 4.17
N ALA A 169 23.74 -10.63 4.86
CA ALA A 169 23.05 -9.47 5.42
C ALA A 169 23.91 -8.70 6.42
N ARG A 170 24.55 -9.41 7.36
CA ARG A 170 25.43 -8.81 8.38
C ARG A 170 26.62 -8.11 7.77
N TRP A 171 27.28 -8.77 6.83
CA TRP A 171 28.40 -8.19 6.10
C TRP A 171 27.96 -6.97 5.30
N LEU A 172 26.82 -7.04 4.60
CA LEU A 172 26.33 -5.94 3.76
C LEU A 172 26.00 -4.69 4.57
N GLU A 173 25.34 -4.84 5.71
CA GLU A 173 25.03 -3.73 6.62
C GLU A 173 26.32 -3.08 7.14
N SER A 174 27.30 -3.89 7.55
CA SER A 174 28.60 -3.41 7.99
C SER A 174 29.36 -2.67 6.89
N GLU A 175 29.40 -3.24 5.68
CA GLU A 175 30.08 -2.63 4.53
C GLU A 175 29.42 -1.29 4.18
N LEU A 176 28.09 -1.24 3.99
CA LEU A 176 27.38 0.03 3.74
C LEU A 176 27.57 1.05 4.86
N GLY A 177 27.65 0.60 6.11
CA GLY A 177 27.96 1.42 7.28
C GLY A 177 29.32 2.10 7.18
N SER A 178 30.35 1.43 6.64
CA SER A 178 31.67 2.04 6.40
C SER A 178 31.63 3.19 5.37
N TRP A 179 30.70 3.10 4.41
CA TRP A 179 30.48 4.13 3.39
C TRP A 179 29.53 5.24 3.85
N ARG A 180 28.91 5.12 5.03
CA ARG A 180 28.00 6.14 5.60
C ARG A 180 28.72 7.47 5.82
N PRO A 181 28.19 8.61 5.36
CA PRO A 181 28.81 9.89 5.67
C PRO A 181 28.72 10.18 7.19
N PRO A 182 29.73 10.83 7.81
CA PRO A 182 29.77 11.02 9.26
C PRO A 182 28.59 11.82 9.85
N SER A 183 27.93 12.65 9.03
CA SER A 183 26.76 13.45 9.41
C SER A 183 25.48 12.63 9.56
N HIS A 184 25.49 11.35 9.17
CA HIS A 184 24.31 10.50 9.16
C HIS A 184 24.27 9.57 10.37
N ILE A 185 23.08 9.39 10.94
CA ILE A 185 22.87 8.53 12.11
C ILE A 185 22.75 7.05 11.70
N GLN A 186 23.02 6.15 12.64
CA GLN A 186 22.75 4.73 12.47
C GLN A 186 21.24 4.43 12.51
N PHE A 187 20.85 3.33 11.88
CA PHE A 187 19.49 2.80 11.97
C PHE A 187 19.07 2.61 13.43
N SER A 188 18.05 3.34 13.86
CA SER A 188 17.62 3.45 15.25
C SER A 188 16.13 3.71 15.34
N TYR A 189 15.45 3.13 16.32
CA TYR A 189 13.99 3.14 16.42
C TYR A 189 13.41 4.57 16.35
N GLN A 190 12.33 4.71 15.57
CA GLN A 190 11.52 5.92 15.48
C GLN A 190 10.07 5.59 15.79
N GLU A 191 9.48 6.35 16.70
CA GLU A 191 8.07 6.24 17.04
C GLU A 191 7.16 6.64 15.87
N LEU A 192 5.91 6.17 15.92
CA LEU A 192 4.83 6.59 15.04
C LEU A 192 4.69 8.13 15.12
N LYS A 193 4.79 8.83 13.98
CA LYS A 193 4.65 10.31 13.97
C LYS A 193 3.23 10.79 13.67
N HIS A 194 2.40 9.97 13.02
CA HIS A 194 1.01 10.31 12.77
C HIS A 194 0.19 10.13 14.06
N PRO A 195 -0.81 10.99 14.28
CA PRO A 195 -1.68 10.89 15.43
C PRO A 195 -2.50 9.59 15.39
N TRP A 196 -2.91 9.14 16.58
CA TRP A 196 -3.83 8.01 16.71
C TRP A 196 -5.22 8.39 16.14
N PRO A 197 -5.81 7.59 15.22
CA PRO A 197 -7.12 7.85 14.63
C PRO A 197 -8.26 7.49 15.60
N ALA A 198 -8.33 8.21 16.73
CA ALA A 198 -9.23 7.90 17.84
C ALA A 198 -10.72 7.85 17.43
N ASP A 199 -11.14 8.80 16.59
CA ASP A 199 -12.52 8.90 16.14
C ASP A 199 -12.93 7.68 15.32
N PHE A 200 -12.09 7.26 14.38
CA PHE A 200 -12.35 6.08 13.54
C PHE A 200 -12.33 4.79 14.37
N VAL A 201 -11.29 4.57 15.17
CA VAL A 201 -11.13 3.31 15.90
C VAL A 201 -12.17 3.16 17.00
N GLY A 202 -12.53 4.25 17.69
CA GLY A 202 -13.51 4.23 18.77
C GLY A 202 -14.96 4.03 18.32
N SER A 203 -15.28 4.33 17.06
CA SER A 203 -16.66 4.25 16.54
C SER A 203 -16.86 3.13 15.52
N ASP A 204 -15.95 3.02 14.55
CA ASP A 204 -16.17 2.23 13.33
C ASP A 204 -15.21 1.03 13.22
N GLY A 205 -13.97 1.17 13.69
CA GLY A 205 -12.88 0.19 13.43
C GLY A 205 -13.13 -1.23 13.97
N GLY A 206 -13.92 -1.38 15.04
CA GLY A 206 -14.11 -2.64 15.77
C GLY A 206 -14.74 -3.77 14.94
N SER A 207 -15.86 -3.50 14.26
CA SER A 207 -16.63 -4.50 13.50
C SER A 207 -16.26 -4.57 12.02
N LEU A 208 -15.68 -3.50 11.47
CA LEU A 208 -15.35 -3.40 10.05
C LEU A 208 -14.21 -4.35 9.65
N GLN A 209 -14.32 -4.90 8.45
CA GLN A 209 -13.22 -5.54 7.74
C GLN A 209 -12.69 -4.58 6.68
N PHE A 210 -11.38 -4.33 6.68
CA PHE A 210 -10.73 -3.45 5.72
C PHE A 210 -9.24 -3.80 5.59
N PRO A 211 -8.56 -3.38 4.51
CA PRO A 211 -7.22 -3.89 4.18
C PRO A 211 -6.16 -3.59 5.24
N ALA A 212 -6.23 -2.43 5.91
CA ALA A 212 -5.29 -2.09 6.98
C ALA A 212 -5.44 -2.99 8.22
N LYS A 213 -6.67 -3.40 8.55
CA LYS A 213 -6.94 -4.37 9.63
C LYS A 213 -6.38 -5.76 9.32
N GLN A 214 -6.46 -6.20 8.06
CA GLN A 214 -5.82 -7.45 7.66
C GLN A 214 -4.29 -7.29 7.63
N PHE A 215 -3.80 -6.15 7.15
CA PHE A 215 -2.37 -5.86 7.06
C PHE A 215 -1.62 -5.97 8.39
N VAL A 216 -2.16 -5.46 9.50
CA VAL A 216 -1.48 -5.56 10.79
C VAL A 216 -1.31 -7.01 11.27
N LYS A 217 -2.29 -7.87 10.97
CA LYS A 217 -2.23 -9.32 11.25
C LYS A 217 -1.18 -10.01 10.38
N ASP A 218 -1.17 -9.68 9.10
CA ASP A 218 -0.26 -10.28 8.12
C ASP A 218 1.18 -9.84 8.33
N LEU A 219 1.38 -8.60 8.78
CA LEU A 219 2.69 -8.09 9.14
C LEU A 219 3.29 -8.88 10.30
N ASP A 220 2.49 -9.13 11.34
CA ASP A 220 2.89 -9.98 12.48
C ASP A 220 3.19 -11.43 12.02
N ALA A 221 2.34 -11.99 11.17
CA ALA A 221 2.54 -13.32 10.59
C ALA A 221 3.87 -13.42 9.82
N VAL A 222 4.18 -12.44 8.96
CA VAL A 222 5.46 -12.42 8.21
C VAL A 222 6.66 -12.24 9.13
N ILE A 223 6.56 -11.41 10.17
CA ILE A 223 7.63 -11.23 11.15
C ILE A 223 7.95 -12.57 11.84
N SER A 224 6.93 -13.35 12.21
CA SER A 224 7.09 -14.61 12.95
C SER A 224 7.92 -15.69 12.23
N VAL A 225 8.15 -15.56 10.93
CA VAL A 225 8.91 -16.53 10.13
C VAL A 225 10.28 -16.03 9.68
N LYS A 226 10.71 -14.81 10.08
CA LYS A 226 12.02 -14.26 9.72
C LYS A 226 13.17 -15.24 10.00
N ALA A 227 13.19 -15.83 11.19
CA ALA A 227 14.26 -16.73 11.63
C ALA A 227 14.31 -18.09 10.89
N LYS A 228 13.33 -18.40 10.04
CA LYS A 228 13.23 -19.70 9.34
C LYS A 228 13.85 -19.68 7.94
N MET A 229 14.37 -18.55 7.49
CA MET A 229 14.85 -18.38 6.11
C MET A 229 15.95 -17.31 6.02
N THR A 230 16.59 -17.22 4.85
CA THR A 230 17.53 -16.14 4.57
C THR A 230 16.82 -14.79 4.53
N ARG A 231 17.56 -13.72 4.80
CA ARG A 231 17.00 -12.37 4.80
C ARG A 231 16.38 -11.99 3.44
N ARG A 232 16.96 -12.46 2.33
CA ARG A 232 16.42 -12.21 0.99
C ARG A 232 15.05 -12.87 0.79
N GLN A 233 14.88 -14.10 1.26
CA GLN A 233 13.61 -14.81 1.19
C GLN A 233 12.56 -14.09 2.05
N TRP A 234 12.92 -13.74 3.29
CA TRP A 234 12.00 -13.05 4.20
C TRP A 234 11.59 -11.66 3.67
N VAL A 235 12.55 -10.86 3.20
CA VAL A 235 12.29 -9.57 2.55
C VAL A 235 11.32 -9.73 1.38
N SER A 236 11.44 -10.80 0.59
CA SER A 236 10.53 -11.04 -0.54
C SER A 236 9.09 -11.32 -0.09
N LEU A 237 8.89 -12.01 1.04
CA LEU A 237 7.56 -12.21 1.64
C LEU A 237 6.99 -10.89 2.17
N LEU A 238 7.80 -10.12 2.90
CA LEU A 238 7.42 -8.81 3.41
C LEU A 238 7.03 -7.86 2.28
N GLU A 239 7.83 -7.80 1.20
CA GLU A 239 7.52 -7.02 0.01
C GLU A 239 6.16 -7.42 -0.60
N ALA A 240 5.85 -8.72 -0.69
CA ALA A 240 4.58 -9.19 -1.24
C ALA A 240 3.38 -8.70 -0.40
N VAL A 241 3.47 -8.76 0.93
CA VAL A 241 2.43 -8.25 1.84
C VAL A 241 2.31 -6.73 1.75
N LEU A 242 3.42 -6.00 1.76
CA LEU A 242 3.43 -4.53 1.64
C LEU A 242 2.75 -4.08 0.35
N ARG A 243 3.07 -4.73 -0.79
CA ARG A 243 2.52 -4.40 -2.10
C ARG A 243 1.00 -4.54 -2.15
N ILE A 244 0.49 -5.73 -1.81
CA ILE A 244 -0.94 -6.01 -1.91
C ILE A 244 -1.74 -5.15 -0.93
N ALA A 245 -1.25 -5.01 0.30
CA ALA A 245 -1.92 -4.23 1.33
C ALA A 245 -1.98 -2.74 0.96
N SER A 246 -0.87 -2.16 0.49
CA SER A 246 -0.83 -0.72 0.14
C SER A 246 -1.80 -0.39 -0.98
N VAL A 247 -1.86 -1.21 -2.03
CA VAL A 247 -2.81 -0.98 -3.15
C VAL A 247 -4.25 -1.22 -2.70
N ALA A 248 -4.51 -2.33 -2.00
CA ALA A 248 -5.85 -2.63 -1.50
C ALA A 248 -6.38 -1.52 -0.59
N HIS A 249 -5.55 -0.98 0.30
CA HIS A 249 -5.96 0.10 1.19
C HIS A 249 -6.28 1.39 0.42
N VAL A 250 -5.46 1.78 -0.56
CA VAL A 250 -5.75 2.96 -1.40
C VAL A 250 -7.05 2.77 -2.21
N MET A 251 -7.32 1.57 -2.73
CA MET A 251 -8.58 1.26 -3.42
C MET A 251 -9.78 1.30 -2.46
N TRP A 252 -9.62 0.81 -1.24
CA TRP A 252 -10.65 0.87 -0.21
C TRP A 252 -10.98 2.32 0.19
N LEU A 253 -9.97 3.17 0.42
CA LEU A 253 -10.18 4.60 0.67
C LEU A 253 -10.88 5.30 -0.51
N SER A 254 -10.56 4.87 -1.75
CA SER A 254 -11.20 5.39 -2.96
C SER A 254 -12.70 5.06 -3.01
N ASP A 255 -13.08 3.83 -2.64
CA ASP A 255 -14.47 3.37 -2.54
C ASP A 255 -15.23 4.09 -1.41
N VAL A 256 -14.65 4.17 -0.21
CA VAL A 256 -15.22 4.93 0.92
C VAL A 256 -15.49 6.39 0.54
N THR A 257 -14.53 7.05 -0.11
CA THR A 257 -14.70 8.44 -0.57
C THR A 257 -15.83 8.56 -1.60
N GLN A 258 -15.93 7.61 -2.54
CA GLN A 258 -16.99 7.60 -3.54
C GLN A 258 -18.38 7.42 -2.91
N ARG A 259 -18.50 6.52 -1.94
CA ARG A 259 -19.74 6.28 -1.18
C ARG A 259 -20.15 7.52 -0.41
N ALA A 260 -19.22 8.13 0.33
CA ALA A 260 -19.45 9.39 1.03
C ALA A 260 -20.01 10.47 0.10
N TRP A 261 -19.39 10.65 -1.08
CA TRP A 261 -19.89 11.60 -2.07
C TRP A 261 -21.27 11.24 -2.60
N SER A 262 -21.59 9.96 -2.81
CA SER A 262 -22.93 9.57 -3.29
C SER A 262 -24.05 9.96 -2.31
N PHE A 263 -23.80 9.86 -1.00
CA PHE A 263 -24.74 10.30 0.01
C PHE A 263 -24.86 11.83 0.05
N VAL A 264 -23.73 12.53 0.03
CA VAL A 264 -23.71 14.01 0.01
C VAL A 264 -24.39 14.56 -1.24
N LEU A 265 -24.15 13.95 -2.41
CA LEU A 265 -24.79 14.34 -3.66
C LEU A 265 -26.31 14.14 -3.61
N SER A 266 -26.78 13.05 -2.99
CA SER A 266 -28.21 12.79 -2.80
C SER A 266 -28.84 13.82 -1.86
N ALA A 267 -28.14 14.19 -0.79
CA ALA A 267 -28.56 15.25 0.12
C ALA A 267 -28.64 16.62 -0.58
N LEU A 268 -27.64 16.98 -1.40
CA LEU A 268 -27.64 18.22 -2.19
C LEU A 268 -28.81 18.30 -3.19
N ARG A 269 -29.20 17.17 -3.77
CA ARG A 269 -30.32 17.10 -4.72
C ARG A 269 -31.70 17.15 -4.07
N GLY A 270 -31.77 16.95 -2.75
CA GLY A 270 -33.05 16.79 -2.07
C GLY A 270 -33.73 15.45 -2.39
N ASP A 271 -32.98 14.42 -2.82
CA ASP A 271 -33.50 13.08 -3.12
C ASP A 271 -33.93 12.30 -1.84
N GLN A 272 -33.97 12.98 -0.69
CA GLN A 272 -34.44 12.46 0.61
C GLN A 272 -35.96 12.63 0.67
N ASP A 273 -36.72 11.53 0.72
CA ASP A 273 -38.20 11.57 0.75
C ASP A 273 -38.72 12.27 2.03
N PRO A 274 -39.36 13.45 1.92
CA PRO A 274 -39.85 14.19 3.08
C PRO A 274 -41.07 13.53 3.75
N ALA A 275 -41.70 12.53 3.11
CA ALA A 275 -42.90 11.85 3.61
C ALA A 275 -42.63 10.44 4.16
N ALA A 276 -41.38 9.95 4.12
CA ALA A 276 -41.04 8.68 4.73
C ALA A 276 -41.23 8.79 6.26
N PRO A 277 -42.08 7.97 6.89
CA PRO A 277 -42.19 7.96 8.35
C PRO A 277 -40.81 7.73 8.96
N ALA A 278 -40.57 8.27 10.15
CA ALA A 278 -39.35 8.14 10.96
C ALA A 278 -39.03 6.68 11.40
N ARG A 279 -39.22 5.69 10.54
CA ARG A 279 -38.34 4.54 10.51
C ARG A 279 -36.99 5.10 10.10
N ALA A 280 -36.00 5.00 10.98
CA ALA A 280 -34.61 5.20 10.61
C ALA A 280 -34.40 4.50 9.26
N PRO A 281 -34.18 5.22 8.14
CA PRO A 281 -33.69 4.54 6.95
C PRO A 281 -32.46 3.80 7.46
N ALA A 282 -32.31 2.51 7.13
CA ALA A 282 -31.07 1.81 7.39
C ALA A 282 -30.01 2.59 6.58
N VAL A 283 -29.40 3.60 7.20
CA VAL A 283 -28.41 4.47 6.57
C VAL A 283 -27.31 3.50 6.20
N LYS A 284 -27.20 3.22 4.90
CA LYS A 284 -26.16 2.32 4.42
C LYS A 284 -24.83 2.93 4.86
N PRO A 285 -23.96 2.16 5.51
CA PRO A 285 -22.71 2.70 6.00
C PRO A 285 -21.89 3.26 4.83
N VAL A 286 -21.07 4.27 5.11
CA VAL A 286 -20.08 4.83 4.19
C VAL A 286 -19.02 3.80 3.79
N TYR A 287 -18.86 2.77 4.63
CA TYR A 287 -17.95 1.67 4.43
C TYR A 287 -18.54 0.59 3.53
N PRO A 288 -17.76 0.02 2.60
CA PRO A 288 -18.19 -1.13 1.82
C PRO A 288 -18.34 -2.38 2.72
N GLU A 289 -19.45 -3.10 2.55
CA GLU A 289 -19.66 -4.42 3.17
C GLU A 289 -18.72 -5.47 2.57
N ASP A 290 -18.59 -5.47 1.24
CA ASP A 290 -17.72 -6.37 0.48
C ASP A 290 -16.58 -5.62 -0.21
N ILE A 291 -15.36 -6.12 -0.06
CA ILE A 291 -14.15 -5.60 -0.69
C ILE A 291 -13.88 -6.44 -1.93
N GLY A 292 -14.25 -5.92 -3.11
CA GLY A 292 -14.32 -6.70 -4.35
C GLY A 292 -13.74 -5.99 -5.57
N TYR A 293 -12.46 -5.58 -5.50
CA TYR A 293 -11.87 -4.69 -6.51
C TYR A 293 -11.22 -5.40 -7.70
N PHE A 294 -10.68 -6.59 -7.48
CA PHE A 294 -9.78 -7.27 -8.40
C PHE A 294 -10.18 -8.75 -8.59
N PRO A 295 -11.14 -9.04 -9.49
CA PRO A 295 -11.46 -10.42 -9.82
C PRO A 295 -10.26 -11.13 -10.46
N TYR A 296 -9.96 -12.34 -9.98
CA TYR A 296 -8.81 -13.14 -10.41
C TYR A 296 -8.89 -13.45 -11.91
N GLY A 297 -7.74 -13.37 -12.61
CA GLY A 297 -7.67 -13.56 -14.05
C GLY A 297 -8.30 -12.45 -14.92
N ARG A 298 -8.94 -11.43 -14.32
CA ARG A 298 -9.54 -10.30 -15.04
C ARG A 298 -8.59 -9.10 -15.12
N ALA A 299 -8.92 -8.14 -15.98
CA ALA A 299 -8.10 -6.97 -16.24
C ALA A 299 -8.04 -6.03 -15.01
N ALA A 300 -6.88 -5.97 -14.35
CA ALA A 300 -6.73 -5.25 -13.09
C ALA A 300 -6.68 -3.73 -13.27
N MET A 301 -5.98 -3.26 -14.31
CA MET A 301 -5.79 -1.81 -14.54
C MET A 301 -7.08 -1.11 -14.97
N ASP A 302 -7.98 -1.81 -15.64
CA ASP A 302 -9.29 -1.27 -16.02
C ASP A 302 -10.15 -1.01 -14.75
N GLN A 303 -10.15 -1.95 -13.81
CA GLN A 303 -10.84 -1.81 -12.52
C GLN A 303 -10.23 -0.71 -11.66
N ALA A 304 -8.89 -0.67 -11.57
CA ALA A 304 -8.18 0.40 -10.85
C ALA A 304 -8.52 1.78 -11.43
N LYS A 305 -8.59 1.91 -12.76
CA LYS A 305 -8.98 3.17 -13.43
C LYS A 305 -10.39 3.61 -13.06
N VAL A 306 -11.34 2.69 -12.98
CA VAL A 306 -12.72 3.02 -12.57
C VAL A 306 -12.74 3.54 -11.13
N LEU A 307 -12.07 2.87 -10.20
CA LEU A 307 -12.02 3.27 -8.78
C LEU A 307 -11.32 4.61 -8.58
N VAL A 308 -10.15 4.81 -9.20
CA VAL A 308 -9.40 6.08 -9.13
C VAL A 308 -10.22 7.22 -9.72
N SER A 309 -10.83 7.03 -10.90
CA SER A 309 -11.66 8.06 -11.53
C SER A 309 -12.84 8.47 -10.62
N ARG A 310 -13.53 7.47 -10.05
CA ARG A 310 -14.62 7.69 -9.09
C ARG A 310 -14.17 8.44 -7.83
N TYR A 311 -13.02 8.08 -7.28
CA TYR A 311 -12.42 8.80 -6.15
C TYR A 311 -12.15 10.26 -6.49
N LEU A 312 -11.59 10.55 -7.65
CA LEU A 312 -11.30 11.93 -8.05
C LEU A 312 -12.58 12.76 -8.24
N HIS A 313 -13.62 12.16 -8.84
CA HIS A 313 -14.94 12.80 -8.91
C HIS A 313 -15.53 13.12 -7.54
N ALA A 314 -15.42 12.17 -6.61
CA ALA A 314 -15.92 12.28 -5.26
C ALA A 314 -15.16 13.31 -4.43
N ARG A 315 -13.83 13.33 -4.55
CA ARG A 315 -12.96 14.33 -3.92
C ARG A 315 -13.36 15.75 -4.35
N LEU A 316 -13.57 15.99 -5.64
CA LEU A 316 -14.02 17.31 -6.11
C LEU A 316 -15.36 17.72 -5.48
N GLY A 317 -16.33 16.80 -5.46
CA GLY A 317 -17.66 17.08 -4.93
C GLY A 317 -17.67 17.34 -3.42
N LEU A 318 -16.96 16.51 -2.65
CA LEU A 318 -16.83 16.68 -1.21
C LEU A 318 -16.16 18.02 -0.86
N ASN A 319 -15.06 18.37 -1.53
CA ASN A 319 -14.38 19.65 -1.27
C ASN A 319 -15.23 20.86 -1.70
N ALA A 320 -15.92 20.79 -2.85
CA ALA A 320 -16.85 21.84 -3.26
C ALA A 320 -17.95 22.05 -2.21
N THR A 321 -18.48 20.96 -1.64
CA THR A 321 -19.53 21.01 -0.61
C THR A 321 -19.02 21.60 0.70
N LEU A 322 -17.85 21.16 1.17
CA LEU A 322 -17.25 21.67 2.40
C LEU A 322 -16.91 23.17 2.28
N TRP A 323 -16.36 23.59 1.14
CA TRP A 323 -16.10 25.01 0.89
C TRP A 323 -17.39 25.82 0.71
N GLY A 324 -18.42 25.26 0.09
CA GLY A 324 -19.74 25.88 -0.03
C GLY A 324 -20.40 26.12 1.33
N LEU A 325 -20.32 25.14 2.24
CA LEU A 325 -20.76 25.28 3.63
C LEU A 325 -20.04 26.42 4.35
N ALA A 326 -18.71 26.54 4.17
CA ALA A 326 -17.96 27.67 4.71
C ALA A 326 -18.38 29.02 4.11
N GLU A 327 -18.70 29.07 2.82
CA GLU A 327 -19.09 30.31 2.12
C GLU A 327 -20.46 30.84 2.54
N ILE A 328 -21.40 29.96 2.90
CA ILE A 328 -22.70 30.36 3.48
C ILE A 328 -22.62 30.67 4.99
N GLY A 329 -21.42 30.65 5.58
CA GLY A 329 -21.21 30.94 7.01
C GLY A 329 -21.51 29.76 7.94
N GLN A 330 -21.55 28.53 7.42
CA GLN A 330 -21.82 27.30 8.16
C GLN A 330 -20.67 26.28 8.00
N PRO A 331 -19.42 26.64 8.35
CA PRO A 331 -18.26 25.79 8.07
C PRO A 331 -18.36 24.43 8.80
N PHE A 332 -17.98 23.36 8.10
CA PHE A 332 -17.86 22.03 8.70
C PHE A 332 -16.40 21.78 9.10
N GLU A 333 -16.09 21.90 10.39
CA GLU A 333 -14.69 21.94 10.88
C GLU A 333 -14.11 20.58 11.31
N GLN A 334 -14.94 19.54 11.35
CA GLN A 334 -14.53 18.23 11.86
C GLN A 334 -13.90 17.36 10.76
N PRO A 335 -12.81 16.62 11.02
CA PRO A 335 -12.27 15.66 10.06
C PRO A 335 -13.29 14.59 9.65
N LEU A 336 -13.34 14.26 8.37
CA LEU A 336 -14.21 13.20 7.84
C LEU A 336 -13.63 11.80 8.09
N SER A 337 -13.33 11.47 9.35
CA SER A 337 -12.63 10.25 9.75
C SER A 337 -13.55 9.11 10.17
N SER A 338 -14.83 9.34 10.41
CA SER A 338 -15.78 8.34 10.93
C SER A 338 -17.18 8.45 10.31
N GLN A 339 -17.97 7.39 10.39
CA GLN A 339 -19.39 7.39 10.00
C GLN A 339 -20.14 8.54 10.67
N ALA A 340 -19.93 8.73 11.97
CA ALA A 340 -20.59 9.80 12.73
C ALA A 340 -20.23 11.20 12.19
N ALA A 341 -18.98 11.42 11.74
CA ALA A 341 -18.60 12.66 11.09
C ALA A 341 -19.30 12.85 9.74
N PHE A 342 -19.44 11.77 8.96
CA PHE A 342 -20.21 11.82 7.70
C PHE A 342 -21.69 12.07 7.94
N ASP A 343 -22.30 11.45 8.96
CA ASP A 343 -23.72 11.68 9.30
C ASP A 343 -23.98 13.15 9.65
N ARG A 344 -23.09 13.77 10.43
CA ARG A 344 -23.15 15.20 10.74
C ARG A 344 -22.97 16.08 9.50
N LEU A 345 -22.10 15.68 8.57
CA LEU A 345 -21.96 16.38 7.30
C LEU A 345 -23.27 16.30 6.50
N LEU A 346 -23.88 15.11 6.41
CA LEU A 346 -25.15 14.90 5.70
C LEU A 346 -26.30 15.70 6.32
N GLU A 347 -26.38 15.75 7.65
CA GLU A 347 -27.34 16.59 8.37
C GLU A 347 -27.13 18.07 8.04
N SER A 348 -25.89 18.55 8.08
CA SER A 348 -25.56 19.95 7.75
C SER A 348 -25.91 20.30 6.30
N VAL A 349 -25.58 19.42 5.35
CA VAL A 349 -25.89 19.61 3.93
C VAL A 349 -27.41 19.62 3.71
N SER A 350 -28.14 18.71 4.35
CA SER A 350 -29.61 18.64 4.21
C SER A 350 -30.28 19.88 4.81
N ARG A 351 -29.80 20.36 5.97
CA ARG A 351 -30.31 21.57 6.62
C ARG A 351 -30.12 22.82 5.78
N HIS A 352 -28.97 22.95 5.11
CA HIS A 352 -28.61 24.15 4.33
C HIS A 352 -28.74 23.94 2.81
N GLN A 353 -29.51 22.95 2.38
CA GLN A 353 -29.60 22.53 0.97
C GLN A 353 -30.02 23.67 0.03
N ALA A 354 -31.02 24.47 0.42
CA ALA A 354 -31.47 25.62 -0.37
C ALA A 354 -30.40 26.72 -0.50
N GLU A 355 -29.64 26.98 0.57
CA GLU A 355 -28.56 27.98 0.57
C GLU A 355 -27.37 27.54 -0.28
N LEU A 356 -26.99 26.27 -0.20
CA LEU A 356 -25.98 25.64 -1.05
C LEU A 356 -26.41 25.63 -2.53
N GLY A 357 -27.71 25.45 -2.80
CA GLY A 357 -28.31 25.59 -4.12
C GLY A 357 -28.19 27.02 -4.66
N ARG A 358 -28.43 28.03 -3.82
CA ARG A 358 -28.35 29.46 -4.20
C ARG A 358 -26.94 29.90 -4.61
N ILE A 359 -25.90 29.29 -4.03
CA ILE A 359 -24.50 29.54 -4.42
C ILE A 359 -23.98 28.54 -5.46
N SER A 360 -24.86 27.73 -6.07
CA SER A 360 -24.53 26.86 -7.19
C SER A 360 -23.41 25.84 -6.92
N VAL A 361 -23.34 25.22 -5.74
CA VAL A 361 -22.33 24.19 -5.42
C VAL A 361 -22.35 23.02 -6.43
N LEU A 362 -23.55 22.55 -6.80
CA LEU A 362 -23.70 21.45 -7.76
C LEU A 362 -23.20 21.82 -9.16
N GLU A 363 -23.51 23.04 -9.62
CA GLU A 363 -23.04 23.53 -10.92
C GLU A 363 -21.51 23.72 -10.90
N THR A 364 -20.97 24.25 -9.80
CA THR A 364 -19.51 24.38 -9.60
C THR A 364 -18.82 23.02 -9.72
N TRP A 365 -19.37 21.98 -9.08
CA TRP A 365 -18.85 20.61 -9.22
C TRP A 365 -18.95 20.09 -10.66
N GLN A 366 -20.06 20.36 -11.38
CA GLN A 366 -20.21 19.96 -12.79
C GLN A 366 -19.19 20.65 -13.70
N LEU A 367 -19.00 21.96 -13.54
CA LEU A 367 -17.99 22.74 -14.27
C LEU A 367 -16.58 22.22 -14.01
N LEU A 368 -16.26 21.89 -12.75
CA LEU A 368 -14.98 21.27 -12.39
C LEU A 368 -14.80 19.91 -13.07
N ARG A 369 -15.86 19.12 -13.23
CA ARG A 369 -15.77 17.83 -13.95
C ARG A 369 -15.41 17.99 -15.41
N GLU A 370 -15.93 19.03 -16.06
CA GLU A 370 -15.64 19.32 -17.45
C GLU A 370 -14.20 19.85 -17.60
N ALA A 371 -13.84 20.84 -16.78
CA ALA A 371 -12.51 21.45 -16.76
C ALA A 371 -11.39 20.42 -16.47
N GLU A 372 -11.64 19.50 -15.53
CA GLU A 372 -10.66 18.51 -15.08
C GLU A 372 -10.81 17.12 -15.75
N SER A 373 -11.51 17.04 -16.88
CA SER A 373 -11.83 15.79 -17.59
C SER A 373 -10.61 14.90 -17.87
N ARG A 374 -9.46 15.50 -18.20
CA ARG A 374 -8.20 14.76 -18.42
C ARG A 374 -7.64 14.13 -17.14
N THR A 375 -7.72 14.83 -16.02
CA THR A 375 -7.30 14.32 -14.70
C THR A 375 -8.26 13.22 -14.23
N LEU A 376 -9.57 13.44 -14.41
CA LEU A 376 -10.64 12.51 -14.05
C LEU A 376 -10.66 11.22 -14.87
N SER A 377 -10.24 11.28 -16.13
CA SER A 377 -9.99 10.11 -16.99
C SER A 377 -8.67 9.40 -16.69
N CYS A 378 -7.94 9.84 -15.66
CA CYS A 378 -6.64 9.33 -15.21
C CYS A 378 -5.55 9.39 -16.29
N SER A 379 -5.66 10.33 -17.24
CA SER A 379 -4.67 10.49 -18.33
C SER A 379 -3.47 11.36 -17.94
N GLN A 380 -3.59 12.14 -16.87
CA GLN A 380 -2.54 13.02 -16.35
C GLN A 380 -2.70 13.28 -14.84
N GLY A 381 -1.71 13.95 -14.25
CA GLY A 381 -1.79 14.43 -12.87
C GLY A 381 -1.95 13.32 -11.84
N ILE A 382 -2.70 13.62 -10.78
CA ILE A 382 -2.94 12.70 -9.66
C ILE A 382 -3.54 11.36 -10.10
N GLY A 383 -4.47 11.36 -11.07
CA GLY A 383 -5.09 10.13 -11.55
C GLY A 383 -4.09 9.21 -12.25
N SER A 384 -3.18 9.77 -13.06
CA SER A 384 -2.09 9.01 -13.67
C SER A 384 -1.11 8.48 -12.62
N ASN A 385 -0.76 9.29 -11.62
CA ASN A 385 0.15 8.90 -10.54
C ASN A 385 -0.39 7.71 -9.72
N MET A 386 -1.69 7.72 -9.39
CA MET A 386 -2.33 6.61 -8.68
C MET A 386 -2.37 5.33 -9.53
N LEU A 387 -2.55 5.44 -10.85
CA LEU A 387 -2.48 4.26 -11.74
C LEU A 387 -1.05 3.74 -11.90
N GLU A 388 -0.05 4.62 -11.94
CA GLU A 388 1.35 4.22 -11.89
C GLU A 388 1.69 3.51 -10.58
N PHE A 389 1.20 4.03 -9.45
CA PHE A 389 1.31 3.37 -8.15
C PHE A 389 0.77 1.95 -8.21
N VAL A 390 -0.50 1.75 -8.62
CA VAL A 390 -1.10 0.41 -8.73
C VAL A 390 -0.28 -0.49 -9.65
N ARG A 391 0.05 -0.01 -10.85
CA ARG A 391 0.80 -0.78 -11.84
C ARG A 391 2.16 -1.25 -11.32
N HIS A 392 2.93 -0.36 -10.72
CA HIS A 392 4.31 -0.64 -10.35
C HIS A 392 4.45 -1.28 -8.98
N CYS A 393 3.46 -1.07 -8.10
CA CYS A 393 3.45 -1.64 -6.77
C CYS A 393 3.11 -3.15 -6.82
N ILE A 394 1.97 -3.50 -7.43
CA ILE A 394 1.53 -4.91 -7.48
C ILE A 394 1.83 -5.61 -8.81
N GLY A 395 2.35 -4.91 -9.82
CA GLY A 395 2.63 -5.50 -11.14
C GLY A 395 3.99 -6.15 -11.24
N GLN A 396 4.03 -7.30 -11.92
CA GLN A 396 5.25 -7.99 -12.25
C GLN A 396 6.21 -7.08 -13.01
N ARG A 397 7.41 -6.87 -12.46
CA ARG A 397 8.47 -6.11 -13.09
C ARG A 397 8.80 -6.69 -14.47
N GLN A 398 8.72 -5.83 -15.49
CA GLN A 398 9.10 -6.19 -16.86
C GLN A 398 10.58 -5.88 -17.02
N THR A 399 11.42 -6.91 -17.17
CA THR A 399 12.87 -6.77 -17.34
C THR A 399 13.24 -6.82 -18.82
N THR A 400 14.27 -6.08 -19.23
CA THR A 400 14.83 -6.18 -20.59
C THR A 400 15.72 -7.42 -20.77
N ARG A 401 16.23 -7.97 -19.66
CA ARG A 401 17.08 -9.16 -19.65
C ARG A 401 16.23 -10.37 -19.29
N ASP A 402 16.24 -11.37 -20.18
CA ASP A 402 15.44 -12.59 -20.02
C ASP A 402 15.82 -13.42 -18.78
N VAL A 403 17.11 -13.44 -18.45
CA VAL A 403 17.64 -14.10 -17.25
C VAL A 403 17.04 -13.52 -15.96
N LEU A 404 16.57 -12.26 -16.00
CA LEU A 404 15.98 -11.57 -14.84
C LEU A 404 14.44 -11.60 -14.84
N ARG A 405 13.79 -12.33 -15.76
CA ARG A 405 12.32 -12.49 -15.74
C ARG A 405 11.84 -13.14 -14.43
N GLY A 406 12.67 -13.98 -13.84
CA GLY A 406 12.43 -14.64 -12.56
C GLY A 406 12.70 -13.76 -11.33
N TYR A 407 13.16 -12.52 -11.50
CA TYR A 407 13.56 -11.64 -10.39
C TYR A 407 12.38 -11.28 -9.47
N ASP A 408 11.25 -10.91 -10.07
CA ASP A 408 10.09 -10.42 -9.33
C ASP A 408 9.02 -11.51 -9.23
N GLN A 409 8.90 -12.10 -8.04
CA GLN A 409 7.96 -13.19 -7.74
C GLN A 409 6.86 -12.78 -6.74
N GLY A 410 6.94 -11.56 -6.20
CA GLY A 410 6.01 -11.01 -5.20
C GLY A 410 4.90 -10.15 -5.81
N TYR A 411 4.57 -10.32 -7.09
CA TYR A 411 3.55 -9.53 -7.78
C TYR A 411 2.14 -10.09 -7.53
N SER A 412 1.11 -9.27 -7.77
CA SER A 412 -0.30 -9.66 -7.74
C SER A 412 -1.05 -9.42 -9.05
N ILE A 413 -0.41 -8.73 -10.00
CA ILE A 413 -0.88 -8.63 -11.38
C ILE A 413 0.29 -8.93 -12.34
N ARG A 414 -0.01 -9.56 -13.47
CA ARG A 414 0.95 -9.86 -14.53
C ARG A 414 0.34 -9.58 -15.88
N LYS A 415 1.17 -9.51 -16.92
CA LYS A 415 0.64 -9.54 -18.28
C LYS A 415 0.03 -10.90 -18.59
N ARG A 416 -1.12 -10.90 -19.27
CA ARG A 416 -1.83 -12.12 -19.67
C ARG A 416 -0.96 -13.01 -20.56
N THR A 417 -0.23 -12.40 -21.48
CA THR A 417 0.73 -13.04 -22.39
C THR A 417 2.05 -12.26 -22.36
N ASN A 418 3.09 -12.77 -23.01
CA ASN A 418 4.39 -12.10 -23.10
C ASN A 418 4.40 -10.88 -24.05
N ASP A 419 3.27 -10.55 -24.68
CA ASP A 419 3.17 -9.42 -25.60
C ASP A 419 3.35 -8.07 -24.85
N ALA A 420 4.09 -7.14 -25.47
CA ALA A 420 4.25 -5.77 -25.00
C ALA A 420 2.89 -5.07 -24.71
N ARG A 421 1.86 -5.38 -25.51
CA ARG A 421 0.50 -4.81 -25.45
C ARG A 421 -0.50 -5.67 -24.66
N ALA A 422 -0.07 -6.80 -24.11
CA ALA A 422 -0.95 -7.66 -23.32
C ALA A 422 -1.54 -6.92 -22.13
N ARG A 423 -2.81 -7.19 -21.83
CA ARG A 423 -3.48 -6.64 -20.65
C ARG A 423 -2.85 -7.17 -19.36
N TRP A 424 -2.82 -6.31 -18.35
CA TRP A 424 -2.48 -6.70 -16.98
C TRP A 424 -3.69 -7.36 -16.34
N VAL A 425 -3.51 -8.60 -15.92
CA VAL A 425 -4.54 -9.41 -15.26
C VAL A 425 -4.13 -9.74 -13.84
N VAL A 426 -5.11 -9.91 -12.97
CA VAL A 426 -4.90 -10.40 -11.60
C VAL A 426 -4.34 -11.80 -11.65
N GLY A 427 -3.18 -11.99 -11.03
CA GLY A 427 -2.47 -13.26 -10.98
C GLY A 427 -1.29 -13.15 -10.02
N LEU A 428 -1.28 -13.98 -8.99
CA LEU A 428 -0.29 -13.91 -7.92
C LEU A 428 1.03 -14.58 -8.34
N GLY A 429 2.16 -13.94 -8.07
CA GLY A 429 3.46 -14.56 -8.20
C GLY A 429 3.68 -15.63 -7.12
N PRO A 430 4.61 -16.57 -7.32
CA PRO A 430 4.92 -17.65 -6.37
C PRO A 430 5.17 -17.19 -4.93
N VAL A 431 5.94 -16.10 -4.75
CA VAL A 431 6.23 -15.56 -3.41
C VAL A 431 4.98 -14.92 -2.80
N SER A 432 4.15 -14.26 -3.59
CA SER A 432 2.85 -13.77 -3.12
C SER A 432 1.94 -14.90 -2.68
N VAL A 433 1.89 -16.01 -3.43
CA VAL A 433 1.11 -17.19 -3.05
C VAL A 433 1.60 -17.77 -1.73
N ILE A 434 2.92 -17.91 -1.54
CA ILE A 434 3.51 -18.38 -0.27
C ILE A 434 3.16 -17.42 0.88
N ALA A 435 3.34 -16.11 0.68
CA ALA A 435 3.08 -15.09 1.70
C ALA A 435 1.61 -15.11 2.13
N MET A 436 0.67 -15.06 1.19
CA MET A 436 -0.76 -15.05 1.48
C MET A 436 -1.22 -16.38 2.10
N THR A 437 -0.64 -17.51 1.69
CA THR A 437 -0.91 -18.81 2.31
C THR A 437 -0.44 -18.84 3.76
N HIS A 438 0.79 -18.37 4.02
CA HIS A 438 1.32 -18.27 5.37
C HIS A 438 0.44 -17.38 6.26
N CYS A 439 0.16 -16.15 5.82
CA CYS A 439 -0.67 -15.20 6.56
C CYS A 439 -2.07 -15.77 6.85
N CYS A 440 -2.71 -16.40 5.86
CA CYS A 440 -4.03 -17.02 6.00
C CYS A 440 -4.07 -18.10 7.09
N LEU A 441 -3.00 -18.89 7.22
CA LEU A 441 -2.95 -20.04 8.13
C LEU A 441 -2.36 -19.70 9.50
N HIS A 442 -1.64 -18.59 9.63
CA HIS A 442 -0.91 -18.19 10.83
C HIS A 442 -1.79 -18.18 12.09
N GLU A 443 -2.97 -17.55 12.03
CA GLU A 443 -3.89 -17.47 13.19
C GLU A 443 -4.54 -18.82 13.56
N THR A 444 -4.44 -19.83 12.69
CA THR A 444 -5.17 -21.10 12.86
C THR A 444 -4.32 -22.34 13.05
N GLY A 445 -3.01 -22.22 12.91
CA GLY A 445 -2.06 -23.27 13.33
C GLY A 445 -2.15 -24.59 12.56
N GLY A 446 -2.67 -24.61 11.33
CA GLY A 446 -2.71 -25.85 10.54
C GLY A 446 -3.41 -25.72 9.20
N ALA A 447 -3.52 -26.83 8.48
CA ALA A 447 -4.13 -26.90 7.16
C ALA A 447 -5.62 -26.50 7.18
N ARG A 448 -6.11 -25.82 6.12
CA ARG A 448 -7.50 -25.34 6.02
C ARG A 448 -8.02 -25.46 4.60
N SER A 449 -9.35 -25.46 4.44
CA SER A 449 -9.99 -25.42 3.12
C SER A 449 -9.49 -24.23 2.29
N VAL A 450 -9.34 -24.42 0.98
CA VAL A 450 -8.91 -23.35 0.05
C VAL A 450 -9.85 -22.14 0.07
N HIS A 451 -11.11 -22.30 0.48
CA HIS A 451 -12.04 -21.20 0.71
C HIS A 451 -11.50 -20.16 1.69
N ARG A 452 -10.75 -20.58 2.71
CA ARG A 452 -10.15 -19.67 3.68
C ARG A 452 -9.11 -18.75 3.02
N LEU A 453 -8.33 -19.28 2.08
CA LEU A 453 -7.38 -18.48 1.30
C LEU A 453 -8.11 -17.50 0.38
N CYS A 454 -9.22 -17.91 -0.23
CA CYS A 454 -10.08 -17.01 -1.01
C CYS A 454 -10.63 -15.87 -0.15
N ASP A 455 -11.15 -16.19 1.04
CA ASP A 455 -11.69 -15.19 1.98
C ASP A 455 -10.58 -14.25 2.47
N HIS A 456 -9.37 -14.77 2.72
CA HIS A 456 -8.21 -13.97 3.08
C HIS A 456 -7.82 -12.99 1.97
N LEU A 457 -7.74 -13.46 0.71
CA LEU A 457 -7.47 -12.62 -0.45
C LEU A 457 -8.55 -11.57 -0.71
N ALA A 458 -9.82 -11.90 -0.41
CA ALA A 458 -10.94 -10.97 -0.51
C ALA A 458 -10.81 -9.79 0.47
N ARG A 459 -10.15 -9.97 1.63
CA ARG A 459 -9.84 -8.85 2.55
C ARG A 459 -8.88 -7.82 1.94
N TYR A 460 -8.15 -8.20 0.89
CA TYR A 460 -7.36 -7.30 0.05
C TYR A 460 -8.03 -6.94 -1.28
N GLY A 461 -9.30 -7.28 -1.45
CA GLY A 461 -10.08 -6.98 -2.64
C GLY A 461 -9.82 -7.91 -3.82
N ILE A 462 -9.09 -9.02 -3.65
CA ILE A 462 -8.90 -10.03 -4.71
C ILE A 462 -10.00 -11.07 -4.60
N LEU A 463 -10.87 -11.13 -5.62
CA LEU A 463 -11.99 -12.07 -5.66
C LEU A 463 -11.65 -13.28 -6.51
N ILE A 464 -11.88 -14.48 -5.98
CA ILE A 464 -11.68 -15.74 -6.70
C ILE A 464 -12.98 -16.54 -6.60
N GLY A 465 -13.47 -17.04 -7.74
CA GLY A 465 -14.60 -17.97 -7.74
C GLY A 465 -14.21 -19.24 -6.97
N ARG A 466 -14.97 -19.58 -5.93
CA ARG A 466 -14.66 -20.70 -5.04
C ARG A 466 -14.55 -22.03 -5.79
N ASP A 467 -15.40 -22.25 -6.77
CA ASP A 467 -15.40 -23.46 -7.61
C ASP A 467 -14.30 -23.44 -8.70
N GLU A 468 -13.71 -22.27 -8.96
CA GLU A 468 -12.73 -22.11 -10.03
C GLU A 468 -11.30 -22.39 -9.57
N VAL A 469 -11.03 -22.43 -8.26
CA VAL A 469 -9.66 -22.46 -7.71
C VAL A 469 -8.87 -23.63 -8.26
N ALA A 470 -9.44 -24.84 -8.25
CA ALA A 470 -8.77 -26.06 -8.71
C ALA A 470 -8.30 -25.98 -10.18
N SER A 471 -9.08 -25.32 -11.04
CA SER A 471 -8.80 -25.13 -12.47
C SER A 471 -8.00 -23.86 -12.79
N SER A 472 -7.87 -22.95 -11.83
CA SER A 472 -7.24 -21.64 -12.03
C SER A 472 -5.70 -21.70 -12.02
N ASP A 473 -5.07 -20.64 -12.54
CA ASP A 473 -3.63 -20.38 -12.41
C ASP A 473 -3.16 -20.35 -10.94
N LEU A 474 -4.04 -19.95 -10.00
CA LEU A 474 -3.76 -20.02 -8.57
C LEU A 474 -3.67 -21.48 -8.08
N GLY A 475 -4.65 -22.32 -8.44
CA GLY A 475 -4.65 -23.74 -8.06
C GLY A 475 -3.44 -24.49 -8.61
N GLN A 476 -3.04 -24.20 -9.85
CA GLN A 476 -1.81 -24.75 -10.42
C GLN A 476 -0.56 -24.34 -9.63
N LYS A 477 -0.44 -23.06 -9.27
CA LYS A 477 0.69 -22.57 -8.45
C LYS A 477 0.71 -23.17 -7.06
N LEU A 478 -0.44 -23.27 -6.41
CA LEU A 478 -0.57 -23.91 -5.10
C LEU A 478 -0.04 -25.36 -5.15
N ARG A 479 -0.40 -26.14 -6.18
CA ARG A 479 0.11 -27.51 -6.38
C ARG A 479 1.61 -27.54 -6.66
N LEU A 480 2.10 -26.69 -7.57
CA LEU A 480 3.52 -26.61 -7.92
C LEU A 480 4.41 -26.23 -6.72
N LEU A 481 3.87 -25.43 -5.80
CA LEU A 481 4.56 -25.01 -4.59
C LEU A 481 4.41 -26.01 -3.42
N GLY A 482 3.68 -27.11 -3.61
CA GLY A 482 3.41 -28.09 -2.56
C GLY A 482 2.54 -27.54 -1.42
N LEU A 483 1.72 -26.53 -1.70
CA LEU A 483 0.90 -25.82 -0.70
C LEU A 483 -0.52 -26.36 -0.60
N VAL A 484 -0.84 -27.44 -1.31
CA VAL A 484 -2.16 -28.06 -1.24
C VAL A 484 -2.08 -29.59 -1.17
N LEU A 485 -3.11 -30.16 -0.55
CA LEU A 485 -3.40 -31.58 -0.51
C LEU A 485 -4.84 -31.79 -0.96
N ASP A 486 -5.06 -32.69 -1.92
CA ASP A 486 -6.42 -33.11 -2.25
C ASP A 486 -6.98 -33.95 -1.08
N SER A 487 -8.13 -33.54 -0.55
CA SER A 487 -8.76 -34.19 0.61
C SER A 487 -10.27 -34.28 0.40
N PRO A 488 -10.85 -35.49 0.31
CA PRO A 488 -12.30 -35.65 0.10
C PRO A 488 -13.13 -35.13 1.28
N ASP A 489 -12.51 -35.01 2.47
CA ASP A 489 -13.18 -34.53 3.69
C ASP A 489 -13.19 -33.00 3.82
N ALA A 490 -12.48 -32.28 2.94
CA ALA A 490 -12.53 -30.82 2.90
C ALA A 490 -13.74 -30.33 2.10
N GLU A 491 -14.42 -29.28 2.55
CA GLU A 491 -15.59 -28.69 1.87
C GLU A 491 -15.38 -28.38 0.38
N SER A 492 -14.13 -28.10 -0.01
CA SER A 492 -13.71 -27.76 -1.37
C SER A 492 -12.96 -28.90 -2.09
N GLY A 493 -12.79 -30.05 -1.45
CA GLY A 493 -11.93 -31.13 -1.93
C GLY A 493 -10.43 -30.85 -1.83
N VAL A 494 -10.02 -29.66 -1.37
CA VAL A 494 -8.62 -29.21 -1.33
C VAL A 494 -8.30 -28.52 -0.01
N LEU A 495 -7.26 -29.00 0.67
CA LEU A 495 -6.66 -28.35 1.84
C LEU A 495 -5.43 -27.56 1.42
N VAL A 496 -5.28 -26.36 1.97
CA VAL A 496 -4.09 -25.52 1.89
C VAL A 496 -3.20 -25.84 3.08
N LEU A 497 -1.91 -26.02 2.82
CA LEU A 497 -0.89 -26.42 3.79
C LEU A 497 0.00 -25.24 4.21
N PRO A 498 0.47 -25.19 5.47
CA PRO A 498 1.40 -24.15 5.91
C PRO A 498 2.75 -24.30 5.17
N PRO A 499 3.30 -23.20 4.62
CA PRO A 499 4.56 -23.24 3.86
C PRO A 499 5.80 -23.39 4.75
N PHE A 500 5.67 -23.15 6.06
CA PHE A 500 6.76 -23.18 7.02
C PHE A 500 6.43 -24.12 8.18
N PRO A 501 7.43 -24.78 8.79
CA PRO A 501 7.21 -25.64 9.95
C PRO A 501 6.55 -24.87 11.10
N PRO A 502 5.66 -25.49 11.89
CA PRO A 502 5.09 -24.86 13.08
C PRO A 502 6.19 -24.52 14.08
N SER A 503 6.07 -23.39 14.76
CA SER A 503 7.10 -22.89 15.69
C SER A 503 7.31 -23.77 16.95
N ASN A 504 6.50 -24.83 17.14
CA ASN A 504 6.53 -25.74 18.30
C ASN A 504 6.97 -27.18 17.96
N ALA A 505 7.65 -27.43 16.83
CA ALA A 505 8.33 -28.71 16.66
C ALA A 505 9.62 -28.70 17.49
N SER A 506 9.54 -29.13 18.75
CA SER A 506 10.75 -29.61 19.43
C SER A 506 11.35 -30.70 18.55
N ILE A 507 12.60 -30.52 18.17
CA ILE A 507 13.38 -31.55 17.50
C ILE A 507 13.68 -32.59 18.57
N ALA A 508 12.72 -33.48 18.84
CA ALA A 508 13.04 -34.76 19.44
C ALA A 508 13.58 -35.64 18.32
N PRO A 509 14.82 -36.15 18.41
CA PRO A 509 15.30 -37.12 17.44
C PRO A 509 14.39 -38.35 17.49
N PRO A 510 14.16 -39.04 16.35
CA PRO A 510 13.46 -40.32 16.37
C PRO A 510 14.24 -41.25 17.30
N GLN A 511 13.59 -41.69 18.39
CA GLN A 511 14.13 -42.78 19.19
C GLN A 511 14.15 -44.02 18.29
N ALA A 512 15.34 -44.62 18.20
CA ALA A 512 15.66 -45.78 17.39
C ALA A 512 14.88 -47.03 17.81
#